data_AF-A0A2S9GPJ5-F1
#
_entry.id   AF-A0A2S9GPJ5-F1
#
_cell.length_a   1.000
_cell.length_b   1.000
_cell.length_c   1.000
_cell.angle_alpha   90.00
_cell.angle_beta   90.00
_cell.angle_gamma   90.00
#
_symmetry.space_group_name_H-M   'P 1'
#
loop_
_entity.id
_entity.type
_entity.pdbx_description
1 polymer ?
#
loop_
_entity_poly.entity_id
_entity_poly.type
_entity_poly.pdbx_seq_one_letter_code
_entity_poly.pdbx_strand_id
1 'polypeptide(L)' 'AGMLPTFRHTVEELFTAGLVKAVFATETLALGINMPARTVVLERLVKYNGEQHMPLTPGEYTQLTGRAGRRGIDV' A
#
# COMPACT_ATOMS: atom_id res chain seq x y z
N ALA A 1 -5.43 -11.76 -2.16
CA ALA A 1 -6.71 -11.56 -2.85
C ALA A 1 -7.82 -12.10 -1.95
N GLY A 2 -8.93 -11.38 -1.79
CA GLY A 2 -9.99 -11.75 -0.81
C GLY A 2 -10.99 -10.63 -0.52
N MET A 3 -10.73 -9.43 -1.04
CA MET A 3 -11.61 -8.27 -0.94
C MET A 3 -12.43 -8.13 -2.22
N LEU A 4 -13.73 -7.91 -2.09
CA LEU A 4 -14.61 -7.61 -3.23
C LEU A 4 -14.13 -6.32 -3.92
N PRO A 5 -14.16 -6.23 -5.26
CA PRO A 5 -13.75 -5.03 -5.99
C PRO A 5 -14.47 -3.77 -5.50
N THR A 6 -15.76 -3.88 -5.18
CA THR A 6 -16.58 -2.80 -4.63
C THR A 6 -16.04 -2.28 -3.30
N PHE A 7 -15.64 -3.18 -2.40
CA PHE A 7 -15.10 -2.80 -1.10
C PHE A 7 -13.76 -2.06 -1.25
N ARG A 8 -12.91 -2.49 -2.17
CA ARG A 8 -11.67 -1.78 -2.50
C ARG A 8 -11.97 -0.34 -2.94
N HIS A 9 -12.94 -0.16 -3.84
CA HIS A 9 -13.33 1.17 -4.33
C HIS A 9 -13.83 2.07 -3.21
N THR A 10 -14.69 1.56 -2.32
CA THR A 10 -15.18 2.30 -1.16
C THR A 10 -14.05 2.72 -0.23
N VAL A 11 -13.07 1.84 0.04
CA VAL A 11 -11.90 2.21 0.86
C VAL A 11 -11.09 3.32 0.21
N GLU A 12 -10.89 3.27 -1.12
CA GLU A 12 -10.19 4.31 -1.88
C GLU A 12 -10.88 5.68 -1.80
N GLU A 13 -12.21 5.70 -1.95
CA GLU A 13 -13.01 6.91 -1.81
C GLU A 13 -12.92 7.50 -0.41
N LEU A 14 -13.12 6.66 0.62
CA LEU A 14 -13.09 7.10 2.02
C LEU A 14 -11.70 7.58 2.46
N PHE A 15 -10.62 6.96 1.96
CA PHE A 15 -9.26 7.38 2.24
C PHE A 15 -8.95 8.73 1.58
N THR A 16 -9.35 8.91 0.33
CA THR A 16 -9.16 10.17 -0.41
C THR A 16 -9.97 11.32 0.20
N ALA A 17 -11.19 11.04 0.66
CA ALA A 17 -12.01 11.99 1.42
C ALA A 17 -11.46 12.28 2.83
N GLY A 18 -10.42 11.56 3.27
CA GLY A 18 -9.83 11.71 4.60
C GLY A 18 -10.70 11.17 5.74
N LEU A 19 -11.70 10.37 5.46
CA LEU A 19 -12.56 9.71 6.45
C LEU A 19 -11.88 8.46 7.03
N VAL A 20 -11.05 7.78 6.21
CA VAL A 20 -10.16 6.71 6.67
C VAL A 20 -8.74 7.28 6.79
N LYS A 21 -8.13 7.12 7.95
CA LYS A 21 -6.77 7.64 8.23
C LYS A 21 -5.66 6.59 8.10
N ALA A 22 -6.00 5.32 8.17
CA ALA A 22 -5.06 4.21 8.10
C ALA A 22 -5.68 3.03 7.34
N VAL A 23 -4.86 2.37 6.52
CA VAL A 23 -5.23 1.17 5.77
C VAL A 23 -4.13 0.15 5.97
N PHE A 24 -4.51 -1.08 6.30
CA PHE A 24 -3.61 -2.22 6.34
C PHE A 24 -3.81 -3.02 5.06
N ALA A 25 -2.75 -3.20 4.29
CA ALA A 25 -2.79 -3.87 3.00
C ALA A 25 -1.66 -4.88 2.88
N THR A 26 -1.94 -6.02 2.24
CA THR A 26 -0.89 -6.95 1.80
C THR A 26 -0.17 -6.39 0.57
N GLU A 27 1.01 -6.92 0.25
CA GLU A 27 1.81 -6.51 -0.91
C GLU A 27 0.97 -6.44 -2.20
N THR A 28 0.20 -7.49 -2.49
CA THR A 28 -0.66 -7.56 -3.68
C THR A 28 -1.76 -6.49 -3.71
N LEU A 29 -2.26 -6.09 -2.54
CA LEU A 29 -3.30 -5.05 -2.46
C LEU A 29 -2.68 -3.67 -2.65
N ALA A 30 -1.51 -3.41 -2.04
CA ALA A 30 -0.79 -2.14 -2.14
C ALA A 30 -0.33 -1.80 -3.58
N LEU A 31 -0.05 -2.83 -4.39
CA LEU A 31 0.28 -2.63 -5.81
C LEU A 31 -0.93 -2.19 -6.65
N GLY A 32 -2.14 -2.60 -6.27
CA GLY A 32 -3.36 -2.44 -7.07
C GLY A 32 -4.27 -1.28 -6.70
N ILE A 33 -3.86 -0.41 -5.75
CA ILE A 33 -4.68 0.70 -5.25
C ILE A 33 -4.03 2.06 -5.53
N ASN A 34 -4.84 3.05 -5.90
CA ASN A 34 -4.37 4.42 -6.16
C ASN A 34 -4.69 5.37 -5.00
N MET A 35 -4.10 5.09 -3.84
CA MET A 35 -4.26 5.88 -2.62
C MET A 35 -2.90 6.45 -2.17
N PRO A 36 -2.57 7.72 -2.48
CA PRO A 36 -1.34 8.31 -2.00
C PRO A 36 -1.47 8.59 -0.49
N ALA A 37 -0.60 7.97 0.31
CA ALA A 37 -0.57 8.13 1.75
C ALA A 37 0.50 9.15 2.16
N ARG A 38 0.31 9.84 3.29
CA ARG A 38 1.39 10.68 3.85
C ARG A 38 2.58 9.82 4.27
N THR A 39 2.31 8.65 4.82
CA THR A 39 3.32 7.75 5.38
C THR A 39 2.98 6.32 5.00
N VAL A 40 4.01 5.54 4.67
CA VAL A 40 3.92 4.09 4.46
C VAL A 40 4.76 3.43 5.54
N VAL A 41 4.22 2.38 6.16
CA VAL A 41 4.92 1.56 7.14
C VAL A 41 5.01 0.14 6.59
N LEU A 42 6.23 -0.39 6.51
CA LEU A 42 6.49 -1.77 6.13
C LEU A 42 6.67 -2.58 7.42
N GLU A 43 5.82 -3.58 7.66
CA GLU A 43 5.93 -4.45 8.84
C GLU A 43 7.26 -5.23 8.81
N ARG A 44 7.66 -5.70 7.62
CA ARG A 44 8.88 -6.48 7.40
C ARG A 44 9.51 -6.13 6.06
N LEU A 45 10.83 -6.23 6.00
CA LEU A 45 11.62 -6.09 4.77
C LEU A 45 11.98 -7.44 4.13
N VAL A 46 11.29 -8.51 4.55
CA VAL A 46 11.50 -9.88 4.08
C VAL A 46 10.13 -10.44 3.70
N LYS A 47 10.04 -11.05 2.52
CA LYS A 47 8.82 -11.69 2.02
C LYS A 47 9.05 -13.15 1.68
N TYR A 48 7.98 -13.92 1.67
CA TYR A 48 8.00 -15.31 1.22
C TYR A 48 7.70 -15.35 -0.28
N ASN A 49 8.59 -15.94 -1.08
CA ASN A 49 8.42 -16.01 -2.54
C ASN A 49 7.72 -17.29 -3.02
N GLY A 50 7.27 -18.16 -2.11
CA GLY A 50 6.75 -19.49 -2.43
C GLY A 50 7.68 -20.63 -1.98
N GLU A 51 8.96 -20.35 -1.78
CA GLU A 51 9.99 -21.33 -1.40
C GLU A 51 10.76 -20.93 -0.15
N GLN A 52 11.16 -19.66 -0.04
CA GLN A 52 11.95 -19.16 1.08
C GLN A 52 11.62 -17.71 1.42
N HIS A 53 12.06 -17.29 2.61
CA HIS A 53 12.02 -15.90 3.04
C HIS A 53 13.22 -15.14 2.46
N MET A 54 12.95 -14.16 1.60
CA MET A 54 13.97 -13.32 0.96
C MET A 54 13.75 -11.85 1.28
N PRO A 55 14.82 -11.04 1.37
CA PRO A 55 14.71 -9.59 1.44
C PRO A 55 13.89 -9.04 0.26
N LEU A 56 13.17 -7.94 0.49
CA LEU A 56 12.54 -7.18 -0.59
C LEU A 56 13.60 -6.71 -1.58
N THR A 57 13.30 -6.85 -2.86
CA THR A 57 14.13 -6.27 -3.91
C THR A 57 14.04 -4.73 -3.88
N PRO A 58 15.03 -4.01 -4.40
CA PRO A 58 14.96 -2.55 -4.50
C PRO A 58 13.73 -2.05 -5.28
N GLY A 59 13.29 -2.81 -6.29
CA GLY A 59 12.10 -2.49 -7.08
C GLY A 59 10.81 -2.61 -6.26
N GLU A 60 10.67 -3.66 -5.47
CA GLU A 60 9.52 -3.86 -4.57
C GLU A 60 9.49 -2.81 -3.46
N TYR A 61 10.64 -2.54 -2.86
CA TYR A 61 10.77 -1.49 -1.86
C TYR A 61 10.35 -0.13 -2.42
N THR A 62 10.83 0.22 -3.61
CA THR A 62 10.48 1.48 -4.28
C THR A 62 9.00 1.54 -4.63
N GLN A 63 8.40 0.44 -5.11
CA GLN A 63 6.97 0.40 -5.42
C GLN A 63 6.09 0.58 -4.18
N LEU A 64 6.47 -0.06 -3.06
CA LEU A 64 5.71 0.05 -1.81
C LEU A 64 5.87 1.44 -1.18
N THR A 65 7.11 1.94 -1.07
CA THR A 65 7.39 3.23 -0.43
C THR A 65 7.02 4.43 -1.31
N GLY A 66 6.97 4.27 -2.64
CA GLY A 66 6.50 5.29 -3.59
C GLY A 66 5.03 5.68 -3.44
N ARG A 67 4.28 4.98 -2.58
CA ARG A 67 2.92 5.39 -2.16
C ARG A 67 2.93 6.45 -1.06
N ALA A 68 4.08 6.66 -0.41
CA ALA A 68 4.28 7.73 0.55
C ALA A 68 4.53 9.06 -0.17
N GLY A 69 3.96 10.14 0.35
CA GLY A 69 4.10 11.49 -0.18
C GLY A 69 2.94 11.87 -1.10
N ARG A 70 2.10 12.80 -0.64
CA ARG A 70 1.00 13.35 -1.44
C ARG A 70 1.46 14.63 -2.13
N ARG A 71 1.89 14.50 -3.39
CA ARG A 71 2.35 15.64 -4.20
C ARG A 71 1.28 16.74 -4.22
N GLY A 72 1.63 17.93 -3.73
CA GLY A 72 0.74 19.09 -3.66
C GLY A 72 -0.13 19.19 -2.40
N ILE A 73 -0.04 18.24 -1.47
CA ILE A 73 -0.79 18.25 -0.19
C ILE A 73 0.16 18.17 1.01
N ASP A 74 1.24 17.39 0.91
CA ASP A 74 2.29 17.34 1.92
C ASP A 74 3.40 18.35 1.59
N VAL A 75 3.63 19.31 2.49
CA VAL A 75 4.71 20.33 2.48
C VAL A 75 5.72 19.98 3.56
#